data_AF-A0A928RZX3-F1
#
_entry.id   AF-A0A928RZX3-F1
#
_cell.length_a   1.000
_cell.length_b   1.000
_cell.length_c   1.000
_cell.angle_alpha   90.00
_cell.angle_beta   90.00
_cell.angle_gamma   90.00
#
_symmetry.space_group_name_H-M   'P 1'
#
loop_
_entity.id
_entity.type
_entity.pdbx_description
1 polymer ?
#
loop_
_entity_poly.entity_id
_entity_poly.type
_entity_poly.pdbx_seq_one_letter_code
_entity_poly.pdbx_strand_id
1 'polypeptide(L)'
;MSITGFMITVGVVIAMILVYKYADQWVKKMDPGTVKTLNWIGFIVGVAGGVLWYATANGIFMFITLAGVLFYFLFYGYDSMEEKEKRGNP
;
A
#
# COMPACT_ATOMS: atom_id res chain seq x y z
N MET A 1 -14.87 23.30 -7.12
CA MET A 1 -14.85 21.93 -7.67
C MET A 1 -16.20 21.68 -8.36
N SER A 2 -16.24 21.09 -9.56
CA SER A 2 -17.52 20.77 -10.22
C SER A 2 -18.18 19.56 -9.54
N ILE A 3 -19.51 19.44 -9.63
CA ILE A 3 -20.27 18.30 -9.08
C ILE A 3 -19.75 16.97 -9.66
N THR A 4 -19.44 16.95 -10.95
CA THR A 4 -18.82 15.79 -11.62
C THR A 4 -17.45 15.45 -11.01
N GLY A 5 -16.60 16.45 -10.77
CA GLY A 5 -15.30 16.25 -10.12
C GLY A 5 -15.44 15.70 -8.71
N PHE A 6 -16.39 16.21 -7.93
CA PHE A 6 -16.68 15.71 -6.59
C PHE A 6 -17.14 14.25 -6.59
N MET A 7 -18.07 13.87 -7.47
CA MET A 7 -18.56 12.48 -7.59
C MET A 7 -17.45 11.51 -8.02
N ILE A 8 -16.58 11.93 -8.93
CA ILE A 8 -15.40 11.13 -9.33
C ILE A 8 -14.47 10.94 -8.14
N THR A 9 -14.14 12.00 -7.39
CA THR A 9 -13.29 11.91 -6.20
C THR A 9 -13.89 10.98 -5.15
N VAL A 10 -15.18 11.12 -4.84
CA VAL A 10 -15.88 10.23 -3.90
C VAL A 10 -15.87 8.79 -4.38
N GLY A 11 -16.11 8.54 -5.67
CA GLY A 11 -16.05 7.21 -6.26
C GLY A 11 -14.66 6.57 -6.14
N VAL A 12 -13.60 7.33 -6.40
CA VAL A 12 -12.20 6.87 -6.24
C VAL A 12 -11.89 6.55 -4.78
N VAL A 13 -12.33 7.38 -3.84
CA VAL A 13 -12.14 7.13 -2.41
C VAL A 13 -12.86 5.86 -1.96
N ILE A 14 -14.10 5.66 -2.38
CA ILE A 14 -14.86 4.43 -2.08
C ILE A 14 -14.16 3.21 -2.69
N ALA A 15 -13.71 3.29 -3.94
CA ALA A 15 -12.98 2.21 -4.61
C ALA A 15 -11.68 1.87 -3.86
N MET A 16 -10.91 2.86 -3.42
CA MET A 16 -9.72 2.65 -2.60
C MET A 16 -10.02 1.96 -1.27
N ILE A 17 -11.09 2.38 -0.57
CA ILE A 17 -11.51 1.75 0.69
C ILE A 17 -11.87 0.27 0.46
N LEU A 18 -12.60 -0.02 -0.62
CA LEU A 18 -12.95 -1.40 -0.96
C LEU A 18 -11.71 -2.23 -1.29
N VAL A 19 -10.79 -1.70 -2.10
CA VAL A 19 -9.51 -2.37 -2.42
C VAL A 19 -8.74 -2.68 -1.15
N TYR A 20 -8.59 -1.72 -0.23
CA TYR A 20 -7.94 -1.95 1.07
C TYR A 20 -8.63 -3.04 1.89
N LYS A 21 -9.97 -3.01 1.98
CA LYS A 21 -10.74 -3.98 2.74
C LYS A 21 -10.63 -5.40 2.18
N TYR A 22 -10.70 -5.57 0.87
CA TYR A 22 -10.56 -6.88 0.23
C TYR A 22 -9.12 -7.37 0.25
N ALA A 23 -8.15 -6.47 0.07
CA ALA A 23 -6.74 -6.79 0.19
C ALA A 23 -6.43 -7.26 1.62
N ASP A 24 -6.88 -6.58 2.66
CA ASP A 24 -6.65 -6.98 4.07
C ASP A 24 -7.15 -8.42 4.36
N GLN A 25 -8.33 -8.78 3.84
CA GLN A 25 -8.84 -10.16 3.96
C GLN A 25 -8.02 -11.21 3.20
N TRP A 26 -7.38 -10.82 2.09
CA TRP A 26 -6.50 -11.70 1.32
C TRP A 26 -5.12 -11.82 1.94
N VAL A 27 -4.56 -10.70 2.41
CA VAL A 27 -3.28 -10.63 3.10
C VAL A 27 -3.31 -11.48 4.37
N LYS A 28 -4.43 -11.46 5.12
CA LYS A 28 -4.65 -12.32 6.29
C LYS A 28 -4.63 -13.82 6.04
N LYS A 29 -4.74 -14.25 4.78
CA LYS A 29 -4.68 -15.66 4.39
C LYS A 29 -3.32 -16.06 3.82
N MET A 30 -2.40 -15.10 3.62
CA MET A 30 -1.07 -15.38 3.10
C MET A 30 -0.11 -15.81 4.20
N ASP A 31 0.86 -16.62 3.80
CA ASP A 31 1.96 -16.99 4.68
C ASP A 31 2.73 -15.72 5.13
N PRO A 32 3.03 -15.60 6.43
CA PRO A 32 3.87 -14.54 7.00
C PRO A 32 5.10 -14.16 6.19
N GLY A 33 5.84 -15.17 5.73
CA GLY A 33 7.07 -14.96 4.97
C GLY A 33 6.80 -14.29 3.62
N THR A 34 5.66 -14.61 3.01
CA THR A 34 5.23 -14.01 1.75
C THR A 34 4.80 -12.56 1.95
N VAL A 35 4.03 -12.28 3.00
CA VAL A 35 3.61 -10.91 3.33
C VAL A 35 4.81 -10.01 3.60
N LYS A 36 5.78 -10.49 4.39
CA LYS A 36 7.01 -9.75 4.68
C LYS A 36 7.83 -9.49 3.41
N THR A 37 7.89 -10.45 2.51
CA THR A 37 8.59 -10.32 1.22
C THR A 37 7.90 -9.27 0.34
N LEU A 38 6.57 -9.33 0.21
CA LEU A 38 5.79 -8.35 -0.55
C LEU A 38 5.90 -6.94 0.05
N ASN A 39 5.93 -6.83 1.37
CA ASN A 39 6.15 -5.58 2.07
C ASN A 39 7.52 -4.97 1.70
N TRP A 40 8.57 -5.79 1.76
CA TRP A 40 9.93 -5.39 1.36
C TRP A 40 10.02 -5.01 -0.12
N ILE A 41 9.34 -5.74 -1.00
CA ILE A 41 9.25 -5.40 -2.42
C ILE A 41 8.59 -4.03 -2.59
N GLY A 42 7.47 -3.79 -1.91
CA GLY A 42 6.79 -2.49 -1.92
C GLY A 42 7.70 -1.35 -1.46
N PHE A 43 8.46 -1.58 -0.38
CA PHE A 43 9.45 -0.62 0.12
C PHE A 43 10.54 -0.32 -0.92
N ILE A 44 11.17 -1.36 -1.49
CA ILE A 44 12.23 -1.20 -2.49
C ILE A 44 11.73 -0.47 -3.72
N VAL A 45 10.54 -0.83 -4.22
CA VAL A 45 9.90 -0.17 -5.36
C VAL A 45 9.60 1.30 -5.04
N GLY A 46 9.11 1.60 -3.84
CA GLY A 46 8.84 2.96 -3.38
C GLY A 46 10.12 3.81 -3.34
N VAL A 47 11.19 3.28 -2.72
CA VAL A 47 12.49 3.95 -2.62
C VAL A 47 13.13 4.15 -3.99
N ALA A 48 13.18 3.10 -4.83
CA ALA A 48 13.73 3.20 -6.17
C ALA A 48 12.95 4.20 -7.03
N GLY A 49 11.62 4.18 -6.95
CA GLY A 49 10.77 5.18 -7.58
C GLY A 49 11.10 6.60 -7.08
N GLY A 50 11.30 6.78 -5.77
CA GLY A 50 11.62 8.08 -5.18
C GLY A 50 12.98 8.62 -5.65
N VAL A 51 13.99 7.75 -5.71
CA VAL A 51 15.32 8.08 -6.23
C VAL A 51 15.25 8.46 -7.72
N LEU A 52 14.52 7.68 -8.53
CA LEU A 52 14.33 7.97 -9.95
C LEU A 52 13.52 9.25 -10.18
N TRP A 53 12.52 9.52 -9.32
CA TRP A 53 11.76 10.75 -9.38
C TRP A 53 12.63 11.96 -9.07
N TYR A 54 13.46 11.87 -8.02
CA TYR A 54 14.43 12.91 -7.68
C TYR A 54 15.43 13.17 -8.81
N ALA A 55 15.93 12.12 -9.45
CA ALA A 55 16.94 12.25 -10.50
C ALA A 55 16.39 12.76 -11.84
N THR A 56 15.14 12.43 -12.19
CA THR A 56 14.58 12.69 -13.53
C THR A 56 13.45 13.71 -13.57
N ALA A 57 12.91 14.10 -12.41
CA ALA A 57 11.72 14.94 -12.25
C ALA A 57 10.48 14.47 -13.05
N ASN A 58 10.46 13.21 -13.49
CA ASN A 58 9.37 12.66 -14.28
C ASN A 58 8.22 12.21 -13.36
N GLY A 59 7.02 12.73 -13.62
CA GLY A 59 5.81 12.44 -12.84
C GLY A 59 5.42 10.96 -12.81
N ILE A 60 5.86 10.14 -13.76
CA ILE A 60 5.64 8.69 -13.74
C ILE A 60 6.30 8.06 -12.49
N PHE A 61 7.52 8.48 -12.15
CA PHE A 61 8.21 7.94 -10.98
C PHE A 61 7.57 8.39 -9.67
N MET A 62 6.93 9.56 -9.63
CA MET A 62 6.11 9.98 -8.49
C MET A 62 4.97 9.00 -8.22
N PHE A 63 4.28 8.54 -9.27
CA PHE A 63 3.21 7.53 -9.14
C PHE A 63 3.76 6.17 -8.72
N ILE A 64 4.94 5.78 -9.22
CA ILE A 64 5.62 4.55 -8.80
C ILE A 64 6.00 4.61 -7.31
N THR A 65 6.54 5.73 -6.84
CA THR A 65 6.81 5.97 -5.42
C THR A 65 5.55 5.85 -4.59
N LEU A 66 4.48 6.55 -5.00
CA LEU A 66 3.20 6.54 -4.28
C LEU A 66 2.63 5.12 -4.18
N ALA A 67 2.64 4.38 -5.29
CA ALA A 67 2.18 2.99 -5.33
C ALA A 67 3.01 2.09 -4.40
N GLY A 68 4.36 2.19 -4.45
CA GLY A 68 5.24 1.42 -3.57
C GLY A 68 5.03 1.70 -2.09
N VAL A 69 4.86 2.98 -1.73
CA VAL A 69 4.57 3.41 -0.36
C VAL A 69 3.20 2.88 0.11
N LEU A 70 2.16 3.03 -0.71
CA LEU A 70 0.83 2.50 -0.39
C LEU A 70 0.85 0.99 -0.20
N PHE A 71 1.59 0.26 -1.05
CA PHE A 71 1.78 -1.18 -0.94
C PHE A 71 2.49 -1.52 0.37
N TYR A 72 3.61 -0.86 0.68
CA TYR A 72 4.34 -1.04 1.94
C TYR A 72 3.40 -0.86 3.15
N PHE A 73 2.65 0.24 3.21
CA PHE A 73 1.72 0.47 4.33
C PHE A 73 0.59 -0.55 4.42
N LEU A 74 0.12 -1.07 3.28
CA LEU A 74 -0.92 -2.10 3.25
C LEU A 74 -0.46 -3.40 3.91
N PHE A 75 0.80 -3.80 3.70
CA PHE A 75 1.37 -5.02 4.30
C PHE A 75 2.03 -4.78 5.66
N TYR A 76 2.42 -3.54 6.01
CA TYR A 76 2.98 -3.18 7.32
C TYR A 76 2.01 -3.47 8.48
N GLY A 77 0.72 -3.21 8.29
CA GLY A 77 -0.30 -3.49 9.30
C GLY A 77 -0.37 -4.98 9.66
N TYR A 78 -0.12 -5.86 8.70
CA TYR A 78 -0.16 -7.32 8.91
C TYR A 78 1.01 -7.83 9.76
N ASP A 79 2.24 -7.38 9.46
CA ASP A 79 3.44 -7.72 10.24
C ASP A 79 3.24 -7.35 11.73
N SER A 80 2.60 -6.20 11.99
CA SER A 80 2.27 -5.76 13.36
C SER A 80 1.17 -6.57 14.05
N MET A 81 0.23 -7.16 13.31
CA MET A 81 -0.83 -8.01 13.88
C MET A 81 -0.31 -9.41 14.18
N GLU A 82 0.52 -9.97 13.30
CA GLU A 82 1.16 -11.26 13.51
C GLU A 82 2.13 -11.23 14.71
N GLU A 83 2.90 -10.15 14.88
CA GLU A 83 3.73 -9.97 16.08
C GLU A 83 2.91 -9.91 17.38
N LYS A 84 1.70 -9.34 17.35
CA LYS A 84 0.79 -9.30 18.51
C LYS A 84 0.21 -10.68 18.82
N GLU A 85 -0.18 -11.42 17.78
CA GLU A 85 -0.74 -12.77 17.90
C GLU A 85 0.33 -13.76 18.41
N LYS A 86 1.56 -13.71 17.90
CA LYS A 86 2.69 -14.51 18.38
C LYS A 86 3.15 -14.17 19.80
N ARG A 87 2.92 -12.94 20.27
CA ARG A 87 3.23 -12.52 21.65
C ARG A 87 2.14 -12.87 22.66
N GLY A 88 1.03 -13.49 22.25
CA GLY A 88 -0.01 -13.98 23.15
C GLY A 88 -0.71 -12.88 23.95
N ASN A 89 -0.73 -11.64 23.45
CA ASN A 89 -1.38 -10.53 24.12
C ASN A 89 -2.68 -10.20 23.34
N PRO A 90 -3.86 -10.57 23.86
CA PRO A 90 -5.14 -10.28 23.22
C PRO A 90 -5.39 -8.77 23.05
#